data_AF-A0A3M1KP57-F1
#
_entry.id   AF-A0A3M1KP57-F1
#
_cell.length_a   1.000
_cell.length_b   1.000
_cell.length_c   1.000
_cell.angle_alpha   90.00
_cell.angle_beta   90.00
_cell.angle_gamma   90.00
#
_symmetry.space_group_name_H-M   'P 1'
#
loop_
_entity.id
_entity.type
_entity.pdbx_description
1 polymer ?
#
loop_
_entity_poly.entity_id
_entity_poly.type
_entity_poly.pdbx_seq_one_letter_code
_entity_poly.pdbx_strand_id
1 'polypeptide(L)'
;FSDGDNWSQGDTAECVALLRDELLPKLNLFCYGQVESPYGSGQYIHDLEEPFGDDERVVLSVIEDRQAIPRAIKEFLSTGR
;
A
#
# COMPACT_ATOMS: atom_id res chain seq x y z
N PHE A 1 2.52 -0.63 6.70
CA PHE A 1 1.87 0.48 7.40
C PHE A 1 2.75 1.70 7.29
N SER A 2 2.23 2.86 6.85
CA SER A 2 2.94 4.13 6.75
C SER A 2 1.92 5.28 6.73
N ASP A 3 2.36 6.51 7.02
CA ASP A 3 1.60 7.75 6.92
C ASP A 3 1.45 8.28 5.47
N GLY A 4 2.04 7.62 4.48
CA GLY A 4 1.60 7.75 3.09
C GLY A 4 2.26 8.81 2.23
N ASP A 5 3.30 9.48 2.73
CA ASP A 5 3.99 10.49 1.95
C ASP A 5 5.46 10.11 1.80
N ASN A 6 5.88 9.94 0.54
CA ASN A 6 7.29 9.84 0.20
C ASN A 6 7.93 11.23 0.16
N TRP A 7 9.25 11.29 0.32
CA TRP A 7 10.00 12.54 0.36
C TRP A 7 9.92 13.33 -0.95
N SER A 8 9.80 12.65 -2.09
CA SER A 8 9.65 13.26 -3.40
C SER A 8 8.88 12.39 -4.39
N GLN A 9 8.43 13.00 -5.50
CA GLN A 9 7.84 12.24 -6.61
C GLN A 9 8.83 11.27 -7.26
N GLY A 10 10.14 11.55 -7.18
CA GLY A 10 11.18 10.63 -7.64
C GLY A 10 11.16 9.32 -6.85
N ASP A 11 11.00 9.42 -5.54
CA ASP A 11 10.93 8.26 -4.65
C ASP A 11 9.66 7.43 -4.90
N THR A 12 8.51 8.08 -5.15
CA THR A 12 7.28 7.38 -5.54
C THR A 12 7.47 6.59 -6.82
N ALA A 13 8.04 7.22 -7.86
CA ALA A 13 8.27 6.55 -9.14
C ALA A 13 9.22 5.35 -8.99
N GLU A 14 10.28 5.49 -8.17
CA GLU A 14 11.22 4.41 -7.88
C GLU A 14 10.55 3.27 -7.12
N CYS A 15 9.74 3.56 -6.09
CA CYS A 15 9.03 2.53 -5.32
C CYS A 15 8.04 1.75 -6.19
N VAL A 16 7.29 2.45 -7.05
CA VAL A 16 6.34 1.83 -7.98
C VAL A 16 7.07 0.94 -9.00
N ALA A 17 8.23 1.37 -9.51
CA ALA A 17 9.04 0.56 -10.42
C ALA A 17 9.59 -0.68 -9.73
N LEU A 18 10.17 -0.53 -8.54
CA LEU A 18 10.67 -1.65 -7.73
C LEU A 18 9.56 -2.65 -7.38
N LEU A 19 8.39 -2.17 -7.00
CA LEU A 19 7.26 -3.05 -6.69
C LEU A 19 6.84 -3.86 -7.91
N ARG A 20 6.69 -3.22 -9.07
CA ARG A 20 6.26 -3.84 -10.32
C ARG A 20 7.26 -4.84 -10.87
N ASP A 21 8.52 -4.42 -10.99
CA ASP A 21 9.52 -5.12 -11.78
C ASP A 21 10.30 -6.15 -10.95
N GLU A 22 10.47 -5.89 -9.65
CA GLU A 22 11.33 -6.70 -8.80
C GLU A 22 10.60 -7.48 -7.72
N LEU A 23 9.57 -6.91 -7.10
CA LEU A 23 8.90 -7.51 -5.94
C LEU A 23 7.69 -8.39 -6.35
N LEU A 24 6.69 -7.84 -7.05
CA LEU A 24 5.48 -8.57 -7.43
C LEU A 24 5.73 -9.88 -8.21
N PRO A 25 6.77 -10.00 -9.06
CA PRO A 25 7.09 -11.28 -9.71
C PRO A 25 7.59 -12.36 -8.74
N LYS A 26 8.05 -11.98 -7.55
CA LYS A 26 8.68 -12.86 -6.54
C LYS A 26 7.83 -13.03 -5.29
N LEU A 27 6.78 -12.23 -5.12
CA LEU A 27 5.89 -12.23 -3.96
C LEU A 27 4.52 -12.81 -4.33
N ASN A 28 3.94 -13.58 -3.42
CA ASN A 28 2.56 -14.04 -3.55
C ASN A 28 1.55 -12.92 -3.19
N LEU A 29 1.98 -11.96 -2.37
CA LEU A 29 1.15 -10.86 -1.89
C LEU A 29 2.02 -9.68 -1.44
N PHE A 30 1.58 -8.47 -1.74
CA PHE A 30 2.07 -7.21 -1.23
C PHE A 30 0.91 -6.47 -0.56
N CYS A 31 1.13 -5.97 0.66
CA CYS A 31 0.11 -5.25 1.41
C CYS A 31 0.61 -3.87 1.82
N TYR A 32 -0.19 -2.83 1.56
CA TYR A 32 0.06 -1.48 2.02
C TYR A 32 -1.10 -1.00 2.91
N GLY A 33 -0.75 -0.46 4.07
CA GLY A 33 -1.69 0.08 5.04
C GLY A 33 -1.43 1.55 5.24
N GLN A 34 -2.31 2.41 4.74
CA GLN A 34 -2.27 3.85 4.95
C GLN A 34 -2.80 4.17 6.34
N VAL A 35 -1.94 4.66 7.21
CA VAL A 35 -2.37 5.20 8.51
C VAL A 35 -2.75 6.65 8.29
N GLU A 36 -3.99 7.00 8.60
CA GLU A 36 -4.42 8.39 8.52
C GLU A 36 -3.61 9.23 9.51
N SER A 37 -3.00 10.30 9.02
CA SER A 37 -2.22 11.21 9.83
C SER A 37 -2.71 12.65 9.62
N PRO A 38 -2.75 13.48 10.66
CA PRO A 38 -3.23 14.86 10.55
C PRO A 38 -2.32 15.76 9.71
N TYR A 39 -1.12 15.30 9.35
CA TYR A 39 -0.12 16.08 8.63
C TYR A 39 0.23 15.52 7.26
N GLY A 40 -0.24 14.31 6.95
CA GLY A 40 0.08 13.61 5.73
C GLY A 40 -1.06 13.65 4.73
N SER A 41 -0.72 13.73 3.45
CA SER A 41 -1.71 13.68 2.37
C SER A 41 -2.19 12.26 2.11
N GLY A 42 -1.37 11.26 2.46
CA GLY A 42 -1.67 9.87 2.16
C GLY A 42 -1.56 9.57 0.66
N GLN A 43 -0.84 10.40 -0.11
CA GLN A 43 -0.84 10.34 -1.57
C GLN A 43 -0.34 8.99 -2.10
N TYR A 44 0.59 8.36 -1.39
CA TYR A 44 1.22 7.13 -1.84
C TYR A 44 0.25 5.95 -1.97
N ILE A 45 -0.84 5.87 -1.18
CA ILE A 45 -1.84 4.81 -1.40
C ILE A 45 -2.53 4.95 -2.75
N HIS A 46 -2.80 6.19 -3.19
CA HIS A 46 -3.39 6.46 -4.50
C HIS A 46 -2.38 6.22 -5.63
N ASP A 47 -1.12 6.56 -5.40
CA ASP A 47 -0.03 6.28 -6.35
C ASP A 47 0.21 4.78 -6.52
N LEU A 48 -0.16 3.96 -5.54
CA LEU A 48 -0.18 2.49 -5.63
C LEU A 48 -1.47 1.97 -6.25
N GLU A 49 -2.61 2.59 -5.96
CA GLU A 49 -3.93 2.20 -6.47
C GLU A 49 -4.03 2.36 -7.99
N GLU A 50 -3.50 3.44 -8.55
CA GLU A 50 -3.53 3.70 -10.01
C GLU A 50 -2.90 2.56 -10.84
N PRO A 51 -1.66 2.11 -10.58
CA PRO A 51 -1.03 1.02 -11.34
C PRO A 51 -1.40 -0.39 -10.88
N PHE A 52 -1.90 -0.58 -9.66
CA PHE A 52 -2.05 -1.93 -9.06
C PHE A 52 -3.45 -2.25 -8.51
N GLY A 53 -4.45 -1.38 -8.63
CA GLY A 53 -5.77 -1.57 -8.04
C GLY A 53 -6.50 -2.85 -8.47
N ASP A 54 -6.20 -3.36 -9.67
CA ASP A 54 -6.76 -4.61 -10.21
C ASP A 54 -5.83 -5.83 -10.03
N ASP A 55 -4.62 -5.68 -9.47
CA ASP A 55 -3.70 -6.79 -9.25
C ASP A 55 -4.06 -7.52 -7.95
N GLU A 56 -4.57 -8.75 -8.06
CA GLU A 56 -4.95 -9.59 -6.89
C GLU A 56 -3.81 -9.83 -5.89
N ARG A 57 -2.54 -9.60 -6.28
CA ARG A 57 -1.38 -9.69 -5.40
C ARG A 57 -1.15 -8.43 -4.58
N VAL A 58 -1.91 -7.36 -4.80
CA VAL A 58 -1.78 -6.09 -4.08
C VAL A 58 -3.03 -5.83 -3.25
N VAL A 59 -2.85 -5.59 -1.96
CA VAL A 59 -3.93 -5.23 -1.03
C VAL A 59 -3.61 -3.88 -0.41
N LEU A 60 -4.50 -2.91 -0.61
CA LEU A 60 -4.41 -1.57 -0.07
C LEU A 60 -5.50 -1.40 1.01
N SER A 61 -5.13 -0.88 2.18
CA SER A 61 -6.07 -0.68 3.28
C SER A 61 -5.84 0.67 3.95
N VAL A 62 -6.92 1.44 4.15
CA VAL A 62 -6.91 2.69 4.92
C VAL A 62 -7.23 2.40 6.38
N ILE A 63 -6.45 3.00 7.29
CA ILE A 63 -6.49 2.81 8.73
C ILE A 63 -6.68 4.18 9.38
N GLU A 64 -7.95 4.54 9.56
CA GLU A 64 -8.39 5.82 10.13
C GLU A 64 -8.01 5.93 11.61
N ASP A 65 -8.10 4.81 12.35
CA ASP A 65 -7.80 4.77 13.77
C ASP A 65 -7.29 3.39 14.25
N ARG A 66 -7.05 3.28 15.57
CA ARG A 66 -6.60 2.02 16.20
C ARG A 66 -7.60 0.88 16.07
N GLN A 67 -8.90 1.16 15.97
CA GLN A 67 -9.93 0.15 15.79
C GLN A 67 -9.96 -0.41 14.37
N ALA A 68 -9.41 0.32 13.39
CA ALA A 68 -9.27 -0.16 12.02
C ALA A 68 -8.11 -1.16 11.83
N ILE A 69 -7.14 -1.23 12.76
CA ILE A 69 -5.97 -2.12 12.63
C ILE A 69 -6.36 -3.60 12.48
N PRO A 70 -7.25 -4.18 13.30
CA PRO A 70 -7.67 -5.57 13.14
C PRO A 70 -8.35 -5.84 11.78
N ARG A 71 -9.09 -4.86 11.25
CA ARG A 71 -9.71 -4.95 9.91
C ARG A 71 -8.63 -5.00 8.82
N ALA A 72 -7.65 -4.10 8.86
CA ALA A 72 -6.55 -4.08 7.89
C ALA A 72 -5.74 -5.38 7.91
N ILE A 73 -5.42 -5.92 9.10
CA ILE A 73 -4.74 -7.23 9.22
C ILE A 73 -5.60 -8.34 8.60
N LYS A 74 -6.91 -8.33 8.83
CA LYS A 74 -7.81 -9.32 8.23
C LYS A 74 -7.82 -9.21 6.71
N GLU A 75 -7.88 -8.01 6.16
CA GLU A 75 -7.80 -7.76 4.71
C GLU A 75 -6.48 -8.32 4.14
N PHE A 76 -5.33 -8.02 4.77
CA PHE A 76 -4.01 -8.50 4.35
C PHE A 76 -3.86 -10.02 4.40
N LEU A 77 -4.55 -10.71 5.29
CA LEU A 77 -4.47 -12.16 5.43
C LEU A 77 -5.61 -12.91 4.73
N SER A 78 -6.60 -12.19 4.18
CA SER A 78 -7.77 -12.79 3.55
C SER A 78 -7.52 -13.28 2.12
N THR A 79 -6.49 -12.74 1.48
CA THR A 79 -6.15 -13.01 0.08
C THR A 79 -4.67 -13.33 -0.01
N GLY A 80 -4.34 -14.59 -0.22
CA GLY A 80 -2.98 -15.07 -0.41
C GLY A 80 -3.02 -16.47 -0.98
N ARG A 81 -2.24 -16.72 -2.04
CA ARG A 81 -2.10 -18.03 -2.68
C ARG A 81 -0.79 -18.70 -2.28
#